data_AF-A0A6J6Q8D7-F1
#
_entry.id   AF-A0A6J6Q8D7-F1
#
_cell.length_a   1.000
_cell.length_b   1.000
_cell.length_c   1.000
_cell.angle_alpha   90.00
_cell.angle_beta   90.00
_cell.angle_gamma   90.00
#
_symmetry.space_group_name_H-M   'P 1'
#
loop_
_entity.id
_entity.type
_entity.pdbx_description
1 polymer ?
#
loop_
_entity_poly.entity_id
_entity_poly.type
_entity_poly.pdbx_seq_one_letter_code
_entity_poly.pdbx_strand_id
1 'polypeptide(L)'
;MLVAGVSVCIISITMSARAAVRTRYRPDRWEIPEMLVATAGAVVAFCFVGSVWLTLAGIDTPSNPPTWPALPLVPVLGLIIAATPAFTAPLLPRDTRVAVSKNKVEVGA
;
A
#
# COMPACT_ATOMS: atom_id res chain seq x y z
N MET A 1 10.83 -25.06 -6.91
CA MET A 1 9.98 -23.91 -6.53
C MET A 1 10.79 -22.64 -6.29
N LEU A 2 11.84 -22.66 -5.45
CA LEU A 2 12.65 -21.45 -5.20
C LEU A 2 13.27 -20.84 -6.47
N VAL A 3 13.92 -21.66 -7.30
CA VAL A 3 14.55 -21.19 -8.56
C VAL A 3 13.52 -20.55 -9.49
N ALA A 4 12.34 -21.16 -9.61
CA ALA A 4 11.25 -20.63 -10.42
C ALA A 4 10.66 -19.33 -9.85
N GLY A 5 10.54 -19.21 -8.53
CA GLY A 5 10.10 -17.97 -7.89
C GLY A 5 11.11 -16.83 -8.09
N VAL A 6 12.40 -17.13 -7.93
CA VAL A 6 13.49 -16.16 -8.15
C VAL A 6 13.51 -15.69 -9.60
N SER A 7 13.37 -16.60 -10.58
CA SER A 7 13.35 -16.22 -11.99
C SER A 7 12.14 -15.34 -12.32
N VAL A 8 10.94 -15.65 -11.80
CA VAL A 8 9.74 -14.81 -11.95
C VAL A 8 9.97 -13.40 -11.37
N CYS A 9 10.57 -13.29 -10.18
CA CYS A 9 10.91 -11.99 -9.58
C CYS A 9 11.89 -11.18 -10.43
N ILE A 10 12.94 -11.82 -10.97
CA ILE A 10 13.91 -11.13 -11.82
C ILE A 10 13.24 -10.63 -13.10
N ILE A 11 12.39 -11.46 -13.71
CA ILE A 11 11.68 -11.10 -14.95
C ILE A 11 10.74 -9.91 -14.71
N SER A 12 9.97 -9.90 -13.61
CA SER A 12 9.05 -8.79 -13.33
C SER A 12 9.77 -7.46 -13.11
N ILE A 13 10.85 -7.46 -12.31
CA ILE A 13 11.64 -6.25 -12.03
C ILE A 13 12.30 -5.73 -13.31
N THR A 14 12.87 -6.62 -14.13
CA THR A 14 13.54 -6.22 -15.38
C THR A 14 12.57 -5.69 -16.42
N MET A 15 11.37 -6.26 -16.55
CA MET A 15 10.32 -5.73 -17.43
C MET A 15 9.87 -4.33 -16.99
N SER A 16 9.70 -4.10 -15.68
CA SER A 16 9.34 -2.78 -15.15
C SER A 16 10.46 -1.75 -15.37
N ALA A 17 11.72 -2.15 -15.23
CA ALA A 17 12.87 -1.26 -15.39
C ALA A 17 13.07 -0.80 -16.85
N ARG A 18 12.80 -1.68 -17.83
CA ARG A 18 12.98 -1.36 -19.26
C ARG A 18 11.96 -0.36 -19.79
N ALA A 19 10.78 -0.27 -19.18
CA ALA A 19 9.73 0.68 -19.55
C ALA A 19 9.99 2.10 -19.01
N ALA A 20 11.02 2.30 -18.19
CA ALA A 20 11.33 3.60 -17.60
C ALA A 20 11.91 4.57 -18.65
N VAL A 21 11.11 5.54 -19.08
CA VAL A 21 11.57 6.68 -19.89
C VAL A 21 12.57 7.50 -19.07
N ARG A 22 13.74 7.84 -19.63
CA ARG A 22 14.74 8.69 -18.98
C ARG A 22 14.18 10.11 -18.80
N THR A 23 13.51 10.35 -17.69
CA THR A 23 13.15 11.70 -17.23
C THR A 23 14.30 12.29 -16.42
N ARG A 24 14.59 13.58 -16.60
CA ARG A 24 15.58 14.29 -15.75
C ARG A 24 15.11 14.20 -14.29
N TYR A 25 15.90 13.56 -13.43
CA TYR A 25 15.52 13.33 -12.03
C TYR A 25 15.28 14.68 -11.34
N ARG A 26 14.05 14.86 -10.86
CA ARG A 26 13.73 15.85 -9.84
C ARG A 26 13.88 15.10 -8.51
N PRO A 27 14.74 15.56 -7.57
CA PRO A 27 14.82 14.95 -6.25
C PRO A 27 13.47 15.05 -5.59
N ASP A 28 12.73 13.94 -5.60
CA ASP A 28 11.52 13.80 -4.82
C ASP A 28 11.96 13.36 -3.43
N ARG A 29 11.78 14.25 -2.46
CA ARG A 29 12.18 13.99 -1.09
C ARG A 29 11.06 13.16 -0.50
N TRP A 30 11.41 12.00 0.07
CA TRP A 30 10.42 11.18 0.75
C TRP A 30 9.95 11.94 1.99
N GLU A 31 8.77 12.53 1.90
CA GLU A 31 8.24 13.41 2.93
C GLU A 31 7.63 12.59 4.07
N ILE A 32 7.52 13.20 5.25
CA ILE A 32 6.94 12.58 6.46
C ILE A 32 5.59 11.88 6.22
N PRO A 33 4.60 12.42 5.50
CA PRO A 33 3.33 11.73 5.24
C PRO A 33 3.50 10.39 4.51
N GLU A 34 4.41 10.33 3.54
CA GLU A 34 4.68 9.12 2.76
C GLU A 34 5.37 8.05 3.62
N MET A 35 6.24 8.47 4.54
CA MET A 35 6.83 7.59 5.56
C MET A 35 5.75 7.06 6.52
N LEU A 36 4.78 7.88 6.91
CA LEU A 36 3.70 7.47 7.80
C LEU A 36 2.79 6.41 7.18
N VAL A 37 2.44 6.56 5.91
CA VAL A 37 1.64 5.57 5.17
C VAL A 37 2.41 4.25 5.00
N ALA A 38 3.69 4.33 4.62
CA ALA A 38 4.52 3.13 4.46
C ALA A 38 4.70 2.36 5.78
N THR A 39 4.96 3.08 6.88
CA THR A 39 5.10 2.48 8.21
C THR A 39 3.77 1.92 8.73
N ALA A 40 2.64 2.59 8.48
CA ALA A 40 1.32 2.05 8.81
C ALA A 40 1.09 0.69 8.14
N GLY A 41 1.36 0.57 6.83
CA GLY A 41 1.27 -0.70 6.12
C GLY A 41 2.19 -1.79 6.67
N ALA A 42 3.43 -1.43 7.04
CA ALA A 42 4.37 -2.36 7.66
C ALA A 42 3.89 -2.87 9.03
N VAL A 43 3.32 -1.98 9.86
CA VAL A 43 2.75 -2.36 11.16
C VAL A 43 1.56 -3.30 10.98
N VAL A 44 0.67 -3.03 10.01
CA VAL A 44 -0.45 -3.92 9.68
C VAL A 44 0.05 -5.31 9.29
N ALA A 45 1.02 -5.37 8.36
CA ALA A 45 1.60 -6.63 7.91
C ALA A 45 2.22 -7.40 9.08
N PHE A 46 2.94 -6.71 9.97
CA PHE A 46 3.53 -7.33 11.16
C PHE A 46 2.47 -7.86 12.14
N CYS A 47 1.39 -7.11 12.39
CA CYS A 47 0.28 -7.55 13.25
C CYS A 47 -0.38 -8.84 12.73
N PHE A 48 -0.68 -8.91 11.43
CA PHE A 48 -1.34 -10.07 10.83
C PHE A 48 -0.38 -11.27 10.72
N VAL A 49 0.82 -11.07 10.16
CA VAL A 49 1.82 -12.14 10.03
C VAL A 49 2.22 -12.66 11.41
N GLY A 50 2.52 -11.77 12.36
CA GLY A 50 2.86 -12.15 13.73
C GLY A 50 1.75 -12.94 14.43
N SER A 51 0.48 -12.61 14.19
CA SER A 51 -0.65 -13.37 14.75
C SER A 51 -0.72 -14.80 14.20
N VAL A 52 -0.38 -15.02 12.92
CA VAL A 52 -0.25 -16.35 12.33
C VAL A 52 0.89 -17.14 12.97
N TRP A 53 2.08 -16.53 13.12
CA TRP A 53 3.25 -17.17 13.73
C TRP A 53 3.02 -17.57 15.19
N LEU A 54 2.28 -16.75 15.94
CA LEU A 54 1.96 -16.99 17.35
C LEU A 54 0.75 -17.91 17.55
N THR A 55 0.17 -18.46 16.46
CA THR A 55 -1.02 -19.32 16.48
C THR A 55 -2.18 -18.72 17.30
N LEU A 56 -2.40 -17.40 17.15
CA LEU A 56 -3.46 -16.72 17.88
C LEU A 56 -4.83 -17.29 17.48
N ALA A 57 -5.60 -17.71 18.48
CA ALA A 57 -6.92 -18.29 18.27
C ALA A 57 -7.84 -17.30 17.51
N GLY A 58 -8.51 -17.80 16.48
CA GLY A 58 -9.48 -17.04 15.69
C GLY A 58 -8.97 -16.38 14.41
N ILE A 59 -7.68 -16.52 14.09
CA ILE A 59 -7.16 -16.24 12.74
C ILE A 59 -7.74 -17.24 11.73
N ASP A 60 -7.80 -18.52 12.11
CA ASP A 60 -8.41 -19.57 11.31
C ASP A 60 -9.89 -19.73 11.68
N THR A 61 -10.75 -19.78 10.66
CA THR A 61 -12.19 -20.06 10.86
C THR A 61 -12.41 -21.58 10.94
N PRO A 62 -12.86 -22.12 12.07
CA PRO A 62 -13.14 -23.55 12.19
C PRO A 62 -14.29 -23.94 11.24
N SER A 63 -14.01 -24.87 10.33
CA SER A 63 -14.98 -25.32 9.32
C SER A 63 -15.88 -26.46 9.79
N ASN A 64 -15.46 -27.23 10.80
CA ASN A 64 -16.29 -28.27 11.39
C ASN A 64 -15.82 -28.68 12.81
N PRO A 65 -16.65 -28.56 13.86
CA PRO A 65 -17.97 -27.92 13.87
C PRO A 65 -17.86 -26.40 13.65
N PRO A 66 -18.81 -25.75 12.94
CA PRO A 66 -18.81 -24.31 12.77
C PRO A 66 -19.02 -23.62 14.12
N THR A 67 -17.99 -22.96 14.62
CA THR A 67 -18.04 -22.15 15.83
C THR A 67 -17.60 -20.73 15.51
N TRP A 68 -18.11 -19.76 16.26
CA TRP A 68 -17.68 -18.38 16.10
C TRP A 68 -16.20 -18.26 16.51
N PRO A 69 -15.30 -17.84 15.59
CA PRO A 69 -13.91 -17.65 15.94
C PRO A 69 -13.80 -16.51 16.95
N ALA A 70 -12.92 -16.69 17.94
CA ALA A 70 -12.57 -15.60 18.84
C ALA A 70 -12.02 -14.43 18.02
N LEU A 71 -12.33 -13.19 18.38
CA LEU A 71 -11.82 -12.03 17.65
C LEU A 71 -10.42 -11.68 18.20
N PRO A 72 -9.32 -11.96 17.49
CA PRO A 72 -8.00 -11.69 18.01
C PRO A 72 -7.78 -10.17 18.08
N LEU A 73 -7.38 -9.68 19.26
CA LEU A 73 -7.23 -8.24 19.51
C LEU A 73 -6.10 -7.62 18.67
N VAL A 74 -5.04 -8.38 18.39
CA VAL A 74 -3.85 -7.92 17.65
C VAL A 74 -4.18 -7.58 16.18
N PRO A 75 -4.85 -8.44 15.40
CA PRO A 75 -5.35 -8.10 14.06
C PRO A 75 -6.37 -6.97 14.05
N VAL A 76 -7.22 -6.86 15.08
CA VAL A 76 -8.17 -5.75 15.20
C VAL A 76 -7.44 -4.42 15.35
N LEU A 77 -6.41 -4.35 16.19
CA LEU A 77 -5.56 -3.16 16.30
C LEU A 77 -4.83 -2.87 14.99
N GLY A 78 -4.32 -3.91 14.33
CA GLY A 78 -3.76 -3.81 12.97
C GLY A 78 -4.77 -3.20 11.99
N LEU A 79 -6.02 -3.65 12.00
CA LEU A 79 -7.08 -3.13 11.13
C LEU A 79 -7.40 -1.66 11.41
N ILE A 80 -7.42 -1.24 12.68
CA ILE A 80 -7.60 0.18 13.04
C ILE A 80 -6.43 1.02 12.49
N ILE A 81 -5.20 0.51 12.61
CA ILE A 81 -4.02 1.17 12.05
C ILE A 81 -4.10 1.22 10.51
N ALA A 82 -4.65 0.19 9.87
CA ALA A 82 -4.86 0.16 8.42
C ALA A 82 -5.79 1.27 7.91
N ALA A 83 -6.60 1.88 8.78
CA ALA A 83 -7.44 3.02 8.44
C ALA A 83 -6.70 4.38 8.55
N THR A 84 -5.55 4.45 9.23
CA THR A 84 -4.79 5.71 9.38
C THR A 84 -4.36 6.37 8.06
N PRO A 85 -4.01 5.63 6.98
CA PRO A 85 -3.73 6.23 5.67
C PRO A 85 -4.86 7.10 5.12
N ALA A 86 -6.11 6.90 5.54
CA ALA A 86 -7.22 7.76 5.11
C ALA A 86 -7.02 9.23 5.53
N PHE A 87 -6.27 9.49 6.60
CA PHE A 87 -5.98 10.83 7.10
C PHE A 87 -4.54 11.29 6.80
N THR A 88 -3.61 10.34 6.65
CA THR A 88 -2.17 10.64 6.54
C THR A 88 -1.68 10.62 5.10
N ALA A 89 -2.48 10.11 4.16
CA ALA A 89 -2.12 10.10 2.75
C ALA A 89 -1.92 11.52 2.20
N PRO A 90 -0.83 11.77 1.45
CA PRO A 90 -0.59 13.06 0.84
C PRO A 90 -1.66 13.38 -0.21
N LEU A 91 -1.98 14.66 -0.36
CA LEU A 91 -2.92 15.11 -1.38
C LEU A 91 -2.37 14.80 -2.78
N LEU A 92 -3.25 14.35 -3.66
CA LEU A 92 -2.92 14.11 -5.06
C LEU A 92 -2.33 15.39 -5.69
N PRO A 93 -1.23 15.29 -6.47
CA PRO A 93 -0.72 16.42 -7.23
C PRO A 93 -1.82 17.02 -8.11
N ARG A 94 -2.02 18.33 -8.04
CA ARG A 94 -2.99 19.02 -8.91
C ARG A 94 -2.53 18.90 -10.35
N ASP A 95 -3.40 18.38 -11.23
CA ASP A 95 -3.12 18.32 -12.66
C ASP A 95 -3.17 19.72 -13.25
N THR A 96 -1.99 20.29 -13.49
CA THR A 96 -1.82 21.63 -14.05
C THR A 96 -2.35 21.73 -15.48
N ARG A 97 -2.53 20.61 -16.21
CA ARG A 97 -3.07 20.63 -17.57
C ARG A 97 -4.55 21.03 -17.61
N VAL A 98 -5.33 20.61 -16.60
CA VAL A 98 -6.75 20.95 -16.52
C VAL A 98 -6.94 22.44 -16.24
N ALA A 99 -6.07 23.03 -15.41
CA ALA A 99 -6.11 24.46 -15.08
C ALA A 99 -5.80 25.37 -16.29
N VAL A 100 -4.84 24.97 -17.13
CA VAL A 100 -4.47 25.74 -18.34
C VAL A 100 -5.58 25.71 -19.39
N SER A 101 -6.25 24.57 -19.57
CA SER A 101 -7.40 24.45 -20.48
C SER A 101 -8.54 25.41 -20.09
N LYS A 102 -8.88 25.43 -18.79
CA LYS A 102 -9.96 26.27 -18.26
C LYS A 102 -9.72 27.76 -18.51
N ASN A 103 -8.50 28.22 -18.25
CA ASN A 103 -8.10 29.62 -18.45
C ASN A 103 -8.13 30.04 -19.93
N LYS A 104 -7.83 29.12 -20.85
CA LYS A 104 -7.89 29.39 -22.30
C LYS A 104 -9.32 29.55 -22.82
N VAL A 105 -10.30 28.91 -22.16
CA VAL A 105 -11.73 29.03 -22.49
C VAL A 105 -12.31 30.35 -21.97
N GLU A 106 -11.92 30.78 -20.77
CA GLU A 106 -12.43 32.03 -20.17
C GLU A 106 -11.91 33.31 -20.86
N VAL A 107 -10.69 33.29 -21.42
CA VAL A 107 -10.13 34.45 -22.14
C VAL A 107 -10.62 34.56 -23.60
N GLY A 108 -11.20 33.48 -24.13
CA GLY A 108 -11.71 33.43 -25.51
C GLY A 108 -13.20 33.76 -25.67
N ALA A 109 -13.90 34.12 -24.58
CA ALA A 109 -15.31 34.49 -24.53
C ALA A 109 -15.46 35.99 -24.25
#